data_AF-A0A1F5UZJ4-F1
#
_entry.id   AF-A0A1F5UZJ4-F1
#
_cell.length_a   1.000
_cell.length_b   1.000
_cell.length_c   1.000
_cell.angle_alpha   90.00
_cell.angle_beta   90.00
_cell.angle_gamma   90.00
#
_symmetry.space_group_name_H-M   'P 1'
#
loop_
_entity.id
_entity.type
_entity.pdbx_description
1 polymer ?
#
loop_
_entity_poly.entity_id
_entity_poly.type
_entity_poly.pdbx_seq_one_letter_code
_entity_poly.pdbx_strand_id
1 'polypeptide(L)'
;SHGAPAQSELQLPVHLTNNQYEREENMKPRTRNLIISWLFLTGLSCIVVAQTDITYKVVDTGQIRFYNNSTEITTPSPGQSFYGQDAQYSGNQPAYQDNSDGTITDLNTGLMWQKSPDRNGDEAINYADKLFFDEALASAASFNLAGYNDWRLPTIKDLYSLIMFSGAEINPNATSTAGSVPFINTAYFGVGYGDLGANERLIDGQIATSTIYGSTTMGGDRTMFGVNFVDGRIKGYPADSSIGKKYYVLYVRGNTTFGENKYVDNGNGTITDNATGLMWMKNDNGAGILWENALSYAEGFEYAGYTDWRLPNAKELHSIVDYTRSPATTNSAAIDPIFNCTQITNEAGQTDYPFYWSSTTFSSMSPTDGRAAIYVSFGRAMGYMAQYGGWIDVHGAGAQRSDPKIGDPKQFPTGHGPQGDAIRIYNFVRLVRDADTTTAVKNDQSKLNSQPANIVFLAIGIVVLVMGMATKPKRPRQTQNKTF
;
A
#
# COMPACT_ATOMS: atom_id res chain seq x y z
N SER A 1 10.78 -24.95 -38.40
CA SER A 1 10.19 -25.00 -39.75
C SER A 1 9.03 -25.99 -39.73
N HIS A 2 7.81 -25.51 -40.03
CA HIS A 2 6.63 -26.21 -40.57
C HIS A 2 6.14 -27.46 -39.80
N GLY A 3 4.89 -27.59 -39.32
CA GLY A 3 3.62 -26.94 -39.64
C GLY A 3 2.54 -28.01 -39.45
N ALA A 4 1.48 -27.70 -38.70
CA ALA A 4 0.24 -28.49 -38.61
C ALA A 4 -0.51 -28.48 -39.98
N PRO A 5 -1.67 -29.16 -40.20
CA PRO A 5 -2.94 -28.78 -39.53
C PRO A 5 -4.10 -29.82 -39.43
N ALA A 6 -5.15 -29.38 -38.69
CA ALA A 6 -6.61 -29.53 -38.88
C ALA A 6 -7.28 -30.93 -38.85
N GLN A 7 -8.24 -31.23 -37.96
CA GLN A 7 -9.63 -30.74 -37.75
C GLN A 7 -10.64 -31.03 -38.88
N SER A 8 -11.72 -31.76 -38.56
CA SER A 8 -13.14 -31.33 -38.62
C SER A 8 -14.13 -32.49 -38.92
N GLU A 9 -15.32 -32.44 -38.31
CA GLU A 9 -16.67 -32.60 -38.91
C GLU A 9 -17.71 -32.85 -37.78
N LEU A 10 -18.62 -31.92 -37.45
CA LEU A 10 -19.92 -31.57 -38.04
C LEU A 10 -20.98 -32.69 -37.99
N GLN A 11 -22.11 -32.44 -37.28
CA GLN A 11 -23.47 -32.49 -37.84
C GLN A 11 -24.60 -32.30 -36.79
N LEU A 12 -25.51 -31.39 -37.13
CA LEU A 12 -26.95 -31.27 -36.79
C LEU A 12 -27.62 -30.85 -38.13
N PRO A 13 -28.95 -30.71 -38.30
CA PRO A 13 -30.15 -31.17 -37.54
C PRO A 13 -31.26 -31.76 -38.46
N VAL A 14 -32.41 -32.23 -37.95
CA VAL A 14 -33.70 -32.17 -38.71
C VAL A 14 -34.93 -32.04 -37.77
N HIS A 15 -35.78 -31.07 -38.11
CA HIS A 15 -37.12 -30.73 -37.61
C HIS A 15 -38.21 -31.76 -37.95
N LEU A 16 -39.27 -31.86 -37.14
CA LEU A 16 -40.64 -32.10 -37.64
C LEU A 16 -41.71 -31.39 -36.79
N THR A 17 -42.71 -30.91 -37.51
CA THR A 17 -43.85 -30.02 -37.21
C THR A 17 -45.08 -30.75 -36.63
N ASN A 18 -45.99 -30.04 -35.92
CA ASN A 18 -47.41 -29.97 -36.34
C ASN A 18 -48.34 -29.06 -35.50
N ASN A 19 -49.40 -28.66 -36.21
CA ASN A 19 -50.42 -27.64 -35.98
C ASN A 19 -51.44 -27.88 -34.86
N GLN A 20 -52.07 -26.75 -34.49
CA GLN A 20 -53.31 -26.59 -33.71
C GLN A 20 -54.58 -27.12 -34.41
N TYR A 21 -55.61 -27.52 -33.64
CA TYR A 21 -57.03 -27.21 -33.85
C TYR A 21 -57.87 -27.44 -32.56
N GLU A 22 -59.04 -26.79 -32.53
CA GLU A 22 -59.88 -26.33 -31.42
C GLU A 22 -60.95 -27.31 -30.82
N ARG A 23 -61.52 -26.88 -29.67
CA ARG A 23 -62.90 -27.06 -29.07
C ARG A 23 -63.26 -28.40 -28.40
N GLU A 24 -63.48 -28.43 -27.08
CA GLU A 24 -64.67 -28.06 -26.26
C GLU A 24 -65.85 -29.05 -26.35
N GLU A 25 -66.17 -29.77 -25.25
CA GLU A 25 -67.43 -29.63 -24.50
C GLU A 25 -67.60 -30.63 -23.33
N ASN A 26 -67.96 -30.07 -22.15
CA ASN A 26 -68.96 -30.47 -21.15
C ASN A 26 -68.97 -31.88 -20.48
N MET A 27 -69.29 -32.09 -19.19
CA MET A 27 -69.39 -31.30 -17.94
C MET A 27 -69.80 -32.30 -16.81
N LYS A 28 -69.40 -32.04 -15.55
CA LYS A 28 -70.08 -32.30 -14.22
C LYS A 28 -69.36 -33.27 -13.24
N PRO A 29 -69.61 -33.16 -11.90
CA PRO A 29 -69.62 -31.94 -11.04
C PRO A 29 -69.00 -32.17 -9.62
N ARG A 30 -68.99 -31.10 -8.81
CA ARG A 30 -68.67 -31.01 -7.35
C ARG A 30 -67.15 -30.90 -7.10
N THR A 31 -66.60 -29.89 -6.41
CA THR A 31 -66.99 -29.25 -5.14
C THR A 31 -66.20 -27.93 -5.00
N ARG A 32 -66.75 -26.96 -4.24
CA ARG A 32 -66.16 -25.64 -3.93
C ARG A 32 -64.66 -25.69 -3.59
N ASN A 33 -63.82 -25.02 -4.37
CA ASN A 33 -62.48 -24.61 -3.96
C ASN A 33 -62.47 -23.10 -3.68
N LEU A 34 -62.42 -22.73 -2.39
CA LEU A 34 -61.85 -21.45 -1.97
C LEU A 34 -60.34 -21.55 -2.25
N ILE A 35 -59.82 -20.74 -3.17
CA ILE A 35 -58.38 -20.59 -3.32
C ILE A 35 -57.92 -19.66 -2.20
N ILE A 36 -57.30 -20.25 -1.16
CA ILE A 36 -56.49 -19.50 -0.20
C ILE A 36 -55.23 -19.09 -0.95
N SER A 37 -55.15 -17.83 -1.39
CA SER A 37 -53.90 -17.24 -1.85
C SER A 37 -52.95 -17.13 -0.66
N TRP A 38 -52.07 -18.12 -0.52
CA TRP A 38 -50.88 -17.99 0.33
C TRP A 38 -49.93 -16.99 -0.36
N LEU A 39 -50.02 -15.72 0.04
CA LEU A 39 -48.90 -14.80 -0.12
C LEU A 39 -47.83 -15.24 0.87
N PHE A 40 -46.90 -16.08 0.41
CA PHE A 40 -45.58 -16.13 1.03
C PHE A 40 -44.95 -14.75 0.79
N LEU A 41 -45.06 -13.86 1.78
CA LEU A 41 -44.09 -12.78 1.93
C LEU A 41 -42.76 -13.45 2.30
N THR A 42 -42.02 -13.93 1.31
CA THR A 42 -40.58 -14.07 1.49
C THR A 42 -40.04 -12.65 1.60
N GLY A 43 -39.77 -12.22 2.83
CA GLY A 43 -38.95 -11.05 3.07
C GLY A 43 -37.59 -11.33 2.47
N LEU A 44 -37.40 -11.00 1.20
CA LEU A 44 -36.07 -10.79 0.66
C LEU A 44 -35.54 -9.56 1.40
N SER A 45 -34.77 -9.83 2.45
CA SER A 45 -33.80 -8.87 2.96
C SER A 45 -32.93 -8.48 1.78
N CYS A 46 -33.18 -7.30 1.20
CA CYS A 46 -32.22 -6.67 0.31
C CYS A 46 -30.99 -6.38 1.17
N ILE A 47 -30.05 -7.32 1.18
CA ILE A 47 -28.70 -7.05 1.67
C ILE A 47 -28.11 -6.11 0.61
N VAL A 48 -28.15 -4.82 0.89
CA VAL A 48 -27.28 -3.87 0.19
C VAL A 48 -25.88 -4.19 0.70
N VAL A 49 -25.14 -4.99 -0.07
CA VAL A 49 -23.69 -5.10 0.12
C VAL A 49 -23.15 -3.76 -0.34
N ALA A 50 -22.86 -2.87 0.61
CA ALA A 50 -22.01 -1.73 0.33
C ALA A 50 -20.61 -2.30 0.09
N GLN A 51 -20.26 -2.50 -1.18
CA GLN A 51 -18.87 -2.72 -1.53
C GLN A 51 -18.13 -1.43 -1.17
N THR A 52 -17.29 -1.49 -0.14
CA THR A 52 -16.36 -0.41 0.16
C THR A 52 -15.34 -0.38 -0.98
N ASP A 53 -15.44 0.61 -1.86
CA ASP A 53 -14.43 0.84 -2.88
C ASP A 53 -13.13 1.27 -2.19
N ILE A 54 -12.13 0.38 -2.19
CA ILE A 54 -10.76 0.71 -1.78
C ILE A 54 -10.23 1.84 -2.69
N THR A 55 -9.49 2.79 -2.12
CA THR A 55 -8.93 3.93 -2.89
C THR A 55 -7.53 3.65 -3.40
N TYR A 56 -6.79 2.73 -2.79
CA TYR A 56 -5.53 2.25 -3.33
C TYR A 56 -5.17 0.86 -2.82
N LYS A 57 -4.37 0.14 -3.61
CA LYS A 57 -3.78 -1.14 -3.21
C LYS A 57 -2.39 -0.91 -2.65
N VAL A 58 -2.07 -1.56 -1.53
CA VAL A 58 -0.68 -1.69 -1.10
C VAL A 58 -0.02 -2.71 -2.01
N VAL A 59 1.00 -2.28 -2.76
CA VAL A 59 1.79 -3.15 -3.64
C VAL A 59 2.60 -4.12 -2.76
N ASP A 60 2.74 -5.36 -3.21
CA ASP A 60 3.58 -6.35 -2.56
C ASP A 60 5.07 -5.97 -2.66
N THR A 61 5.89 -6.52 -1.77
CA THR A 61 7.33 -6.25 -1.73
C THR A 61 8.10 -6.95 -2.85
N GLY A 62 7.50 -7.98 -3.47
CA GLY A 62 8.14 -8.84 -4.45
C GLY A 62 9.14 -9.82 -3.84
N GLN A 63 9.17 -9.98 -2.51
CA GLN A 63 10.05 -10.94 -1.85
C GLN A 63 9.47 -12.35 -1.97
N ILE A 64 10.13 -13.20 -2.77
CA ILE A 64 9.70 -14.59 -3.03
C ILE A 64 10.58 -15.65 -2.36
N ARG A 65 11.69 -15.23 -1.76
CA ARG A 65 12.65 -16.12 -1.09
C ARG A 65 12.32 -16.21 0.40
N PHE A 66 12.59 -17.35 1.00
CA PHE A 66 12.44 -17.59 2.43
C PHE A 66 13.80 -17.56 3.09
N TYR A 67 13.89 -17.05 4.31
CA TYR A 67 15.16 -16.90 5.02
C TYR A 67 15.05 -17.42 6.45
N ASN A 68 16.17 -17.94 6.97
CA ASN A 68 16.37 -18.05 8.41
C ASN A 68 17.09 -16.78 8.93
N ASN A 69 17.79 -16.89 10.07
CA ASN A 69 18.57 -15.80 10.66
C ASN A 69 19.86 -15.44 9.92
N SER A 70 20.20 -16.11 8.80
CA SER A 70 21.47 -15.89 8.10
C SER A 70 21.40 -15.99 6.57
N THR A 71 20.65 -16.95 6.03
CA THR A 71 20.65 -17.28 4.59
C THR A 71 19.25 -17.65 4.11
N GLU A 72 19.11 -17.73 2.80
CA GLU A 72 17.97 -18.35 2.14
C GLU A 72 17.77 -19.81 2.58
N ILE A 73 16.50 -20.21 2.73
CA ILE A 73 16.02 -21.56 3.04
C ILE A 73 14.90 -21.94 2.06
N THR A 74 14.52 -23.21 2.06
CA THR A 74 13.30 -23.67 1.39
C THR A 74 12.05 -23.17 2.13
N THR A 75 10.91 -23.12 1.44
CA THR A 75 9.62 -22.74 2.03
C THR A 75 9.32 -23.54 3.31
N PRO A 76 9.16 -22.89 4.46
CA PRO A 76 8.75 -23.54 5.70
C PRO A 76 7.27 -23.95 5.61
N SER A 77 6.93 -25.10 6.20
CA SER A 77 5.54 -25.54 6.38
C SER A 77 4.89 -24.83 7.58
N PRO A 78 3.55 -24.74 7.64
CA PRO A 78 2.86 -24.25 8.84
C PRO A 78 3.36 -24.92 10.12
N GLY A 79 3.65 -24.11 11.15
CA GLY A 79 4.18 -24.56 12.44
C GLY A 79 5.70 -24.81 12.48
N GLN A 80 6.42 -24.68 11.36
CA GLN A 80 7.90 -24.71 11.36
C GLN A 80 8.49 -23.34 11.68
N SER A 81 9.73 -23.32 12.16
CA SER A 81 10.53 -22.10 12.31
C SER A 81 10.51 -21.28 11.03
N PHE A 82 10.39 -19.95 11.21
CA PHE A 82 10.33 -18.96 10.13
C PHE A 82 9.13 -19.08 9.18
N TYR A 83 8.08 -19.85 9.50
CA TYR A 83 6.79 -19.74 8.81
C TYR A 83 6.12 -18.38 9.10
N GLY A 84 5.39 -17.82 8.13
CA GLY A 84 4.73 -16.50 8.23
C GLY A 84 5.57 -15.31 7.73
N GLN A 85 6.62 -15.57 6.95
CA GLN A 85 7.40 -14.54 6.26
C GLN A 85 6.60 -13.88 5.13
N ASP A 86 7.09 -12.75 4.63
CA ASP A 86 6.52 -12.02 3.48
C ASP A 86 6.22 -12.95 2.30
N ALA A 87 7.22 -13.75 1.90
CA ALA A 87 7.10 -14.72 0.80
C ALA A 87 6.03 -15.82 1.01
N GLN A 88 5.46 -15.95 2.21
CA GLN A 88 4.40 -16.91 2.51
C GLN A 88 3.03 -16.43 2.03
N TYR A 89 2.84 -15.12 1.89
CA TYR A 89 1.56 -14.52 1.51
C TYR A 89 1.61 -14.00 0.08
N SER A 90 0.46 -14.01 -0.58
CA SER A 90 0.30 -13.45 -1.92
C SER A 90 -0.37 -12.09 -1.82
N GLY A 91 0.41 -11.01 -1.81
CA GLY A 91 -0.11 -9.65 -1.91
C GLY A 91 -0.39 -9.20 -3.35
N ASN A 92 -0.63 -7.91 -3.54
CA ASN A 92 -0.78 -7.29 -4.86
C ASN A 92 0.58 -7.22 -5.58
N GLN A 93 0.97 -8.31 -6.25
CA GLN A 93 2.26 -8.43 -6.93
C GLN A 93 2.51 -7.24 -7.88
N PRO A 94 3.73 -6.67 -7.90
CA PRO A 94 4.06 -5.51 -8.75
C PRO A 94 3.69 -5.75 -10.21
N ALA A 95 2.92 -4.84 -10.79
CA ALA A 95 2.41 -4.95 -12.14
C ALA A 95 2.58 -3.61 -12.87
N TYR A 96 3.41 -3.60 -13.90
CA TYR A 96 3.76 -2.40 -14.64
C TYR A 96 3.45 -2.57 -16.13
N GLN A 97 3.12 -1.47 -16.78
CA GLN A 97 2.99 -1.36 -18.23
C GLN A 97 3.93 -0.26 -18.73
N ASP A 98 4.84 -0.61 -19.65
CA ASP A 98 5.61 0.37 -20.40
C ASP A 98 4.74 0.94 -21.52
N ASN A 99 4.51 2.25 -21.50
CA ASN A 99 3.67 2.94 -22.49
C ASN A 99 4.45 3.27 -23.79
N SER A 100 5.74 2.93 -23.85
CA SER A 100 6.63 3.16 -25.01
C SER A 100 6.81 4.64 -25.40
N ASP A 101 6.59 5.55 -24.45
CA ASP A 101 6.67 7.01 -24.61
C ASP A 101 7.52 7.68 -23.52
N GLY A 102 8.30 6.89 -22.78
CA GLY A 102 9.08 7.33 -21.63
C GLY A 102 8.32 7.27 -20.30
N THR A 103 7.07 6.79 -20.28
CA THR A 103 6.27 6.61 -19.06
C THR A 103 5.97 5.14 -18.74
N ILE A 104 5.84 4.84 -17.44
CA ILE A 104 5.45 3.53 -16.91
C ILE A 104 4.16 3.67 -16.10
N THR A 105 3.13 2.90 -16.43
CA THR A 105 1.90 2.81 -15.63
C THR A 105 2.04 1.70 -14.59
N ASP A 106 1.83 2.02 -13.32
CA ASP A 106 1.67 1.05 -12.24
C ASP A 106 0.19 0.62 -12.13
N LEU A 107 -0.07 -0.63 -12.51
CA LEU A 107 -1.41 -1.20 -12.62
C LEU A 107 -2.07 -1.48 -11.26
N ASN A 108 -1.29 -1.47 -10.16
CA ASN A 108 -1.84 -1.64 -8.81
C ASN A 108 -2.21 -0.29 -8.18
N THR A 109 -1.36 0.71 -8.34
CA THR A 109 -1.52 2.00 -7.65
C THR A 109 -2.34 3.01 -8.45
N GLY A 110 -2.43 2.83 -9.77
CA GLY A 110 -2.99 3.81 -10.68
C GLY A 110 -2.10 5.05 -10.85
N LEU A 111 -0.83 4.95 -10.43
CA LEU A 111 0.19 5.96 -10.66
C LEU A 111 0.84 5.74 -12.03
N MET A 112 1.27 6.83 -12.66
CA MET A 112 2.08 6.82 -13.86
C MET A 112 3.39 7.55 -13.58
N TRP A 113 4.49 6.93 -13.95
CA TRP A 113 5.85 7.33 -13.60
C TRP A 113 6.64 7.73 -14.83
N GLN A 114 7.55 8.69 -14.66
CA GLN A 114 8.71 8.82 -15.52
C GLN A 114 9.52 7.51 -15.49
N LYS A 115 10.00 7.05 -16.64
CA LYS A 115 10.72 5.77 -16.75
C LYS A 115 12.15 5.79 -16.19
N SER A 116 12.87 6.89 -16.38
CA SER A 116 14.28 7.01 -16.04
C SER A 116 14.56 8.34 -15.35
N PRO A 117 15.43 8.39 -14.32
CA PRO A 117 15.89 9.65 -13.74
C PRO A 117 16.90 10.41 -14.62
N ASP A 118 17.28 9.90 -15.79
CA ASP A 118 18.06 10.64 -16.81
C ASP A 118 17.30 11.92 -17.21
N ARG A 119 17.89 13.08 -16.94
CA ARG A 119 17.29 14.40 -17.20
C ARG A 119 17.93 15.12 -18.38
N ASN A 120 19.13 14.73 -18.79
CA ASN A 120 19.86 15.41 -19.87
C ASN A 120 19.72 14.67 -21.22
N GLY A 121 19.20 13.44 -21.21
CA GLY A 121 18.93 12.62 -22.40
C GLY A 121 20.17 12.02 -23.03
N ASP A 122 21.27 11.87 -22.28
CA ASP A 122 22.52 11.27 -22.74
C ASP A 122 22.60 9.75 -22.49
N GLU A 123 21.53 9.15 -21.95
CA GLU A 123 21.39 7.74 -21.57
C GLU A 123 22.25 7.32 -20.36
N ALA A 124 23.09 8.20 -19.82
CA ALA A 124 23.98 7.94 -18.71
C ALA A 124 23.43 8.56 -17.42
N ILE A 125 22.80 7.74 -16.57
CA ILE A 125 22.29 8.20 -15.26
C ILE A 125 23.47 8.44 -14.30
N ASN A 126 23.81 9.71 -14.06
CA ASN A 126 24.98 10.11 -13.25
C ASN A 126 24.75 11.40 -12.44
N TYR A 127 25.81 11.97 -11.87
CA TYR A 127 25.71 13.18 -11.05
C TYR A 127 25.06 14.38 -11.76
N ALA A 128 25.22 14.48 -13.09
CA ALA A 128 24.65 15.56 -13.90
C ALA A 128 23.11 15.56 -13.92
N ASP A 129 22.47 14.43 -13.64
CA ASP A 129 21.01 14.30 -13.58
C ASP A 129 20.42 14.69 -12.22
N LYS A 130 21.28 14.91 -11.22
CA LYS A 130 20.84 15.23 -9.87
C LYS A 130 20.51 16.71 -9.72
N LEU A 131 19.48 16.98 -8.93
CA LEU A 131 19.04 18.33 -8.58
C LEU A 131 19.17 18.60 -7.08
N PHE A 132 19.33 19.87 -6.70
CA PHE A 132 19.03 20.27 -5.33
C PHE A 132 17.54 20.05 -5.04
N PHE A 133 17.18 19.87 -3.77
CA PHE A 133 15.79 19.56 -3.42
C PHE A 133 14.78 20.63 -3.86
N ASP A 134 15.08 21.91 -3.63
CA ASP A 134 14.20 23.02 -4.06
C ASP A 134 14.05 23.07 -5.59
N GLU A 135 15.10 22.73 -6.35
CA GLU A 135 15.06 22.61 -7.81
C GLU A 135 14.20 21.41 -8.25
N ALA A 136 14.30 20.27 -7.55
CA ALA A 136 13.49 19.08 -7.82
C ALA A 136 11.98 19.37 -7.64
N LEU A 137 11.63 20.11 -6.59
CA LEU A 137 10.26 20.59 -6.35
C LEU A 137 9.81 21.56 -7.45
N ALA A 138 10.60 22.60 -7.72
CA ALA A 138 10.21 23.66 -8.66
C ALA A 138 10.08 23.14 -10.10
N SER A 139 10.98 22.25 -10.53
CA SER A 139 11.01 21.76 -11.91
C SER A 139 9.88 20.79 -12.26
N ALA A 140 9.15 20.24 -11.28
CA ALA A 140 7.96 19.43 -11.53
C ALA A 140 6.86 20.21 -12.27
N ALA A 141 6.67 21.49 -11.92
CA ALA A 141 5.62 22.35 -12.50
C ALA A 141 5.82 22.66 -13.99
N SER A 142 7.06 22.57 -14.48
CA SER A 142 7.41 22.76 -15.89
C SER A 142 7.73 21.45 -16.61
N PHE A 143 7.67 20.32 -15.92
CA PHE A 143 8.03 19.02 -16.50
C PHE A 143 6.93 18.56 -17.45
N ASN A 144 7.32 18.23 -18.68
CA ASN A 144 6.42 17.75 -19.72
C ASN A 144 7.00 16.46 -20.31
N LEU A 145 6.22 15.39 -20.24
CA LEU A 145 6.59 14.07 -20.76
C LEU A 145 5.33 13.38 -21.31
N ALA A 146 5.45 12.76 -22.48
CA ALA A 146 4.35 12.08 -23.17
C ALA A 146 3.08 12.94 -23.36
N GLY A 147 3.24 14.27 -23.48
CA GLY A 147 2.11 15.20 -23.63
C GLY A 147 1.36 15.55 -22.34
N TYR A 148 1.84 15.09 -21.17
CA TYR A 148 1.26 15.41 -19.87
C TYR A 148 2.04 16.50 -19.14
N ASN A 149 1.33 17.32 -18.36
CA ASN A 149 1.84 18.51 -17.68
C ASN A 149 1.41 18.62 -16.20
N ASP A 150 0.77 17.59 -15.66
CA ASP A 150 0.29 17.44 -14.28
C ASP A 150 1.24 16.56 -13.44
N TRP A 151 2.52 16.56 -13.80
CA TRP A 151 3.56 15.83 -13.09
C TRP A 151 3.87 16.48 -11.74
N ARG A 152 4.17 15.64 -10.75
CA ARG A 152 4.55 16.07 -9.39
C ARG A 152 5.77 15.30 -8.90
N LEU A 153 6.49 15.90 -7.95
CA LEU A 153 7.45 15.15 -7.13
C LEU A 153 6.66 14.13 -6.27
N PRO A 154 7.05 12.84 -6.25
CA PRO A 154 6.32 11.82 -5.51
C PRO A 154 6.34 12.14 -4.02
N THR A 155 5.31 11.75 -3.30
CA THR A 155 5.40 11.59 -1.85
C THR A 155 6.27 10.38 -1.53
N ILE A 156 6.69 10.22 -0.28
CA ILE A 156 7.42 9.04 0.15
C ILE A 156 6.58 7.76 0.02
N LYS A 157 5.25 7.83 0.21
CA LYS A 157 4.35 6.69 -0.03
C LYS A 157 4.33 6.30 -1.50
N ASP A 158 4.22 7.27 -2.41
CA ASP A 158 4.31 6.99 -3.85
C ASP A 158 5.63 6.31 -4.20
N LEU A 159 6.77 6.91 -3.84
CA LEU A 159 8.07 6.41 -4.29
C LEU A 159 8.41 5.04 -3.67
N TYR A 160 7.99 4.82 -2.43
CA TYR A 160 8.20 3.54 -1.77
C TYR A 160 7.35 2.41 -2.37
N SER A 161 6.26 2.71 -3.09
CA SER A 161 5.47 1.68 -3.78
C SER A 161 6.29 0.90 -4.81
N LEU A 162 7.34 1.52 -5.37
CA LEU A 162 8.24 0.93 -6.36
C LEU A 162 9.32 0.02 -5.77
N ILE A 163 9.54 0.04 -4.44
CA ILE A 163 10.65 -0.73 -3.85
C ILE A 163 10.45 -2.24 -4.03
N MET A 164 11.50 -2.97 -4.38
CA MET A 164 11.48 -4.42 -4.60
C MET A 164 12.43 -5.12 -3.62
N PHE A 165 11.90 -5.79 -2.61
CA PHE A 165 12.71 -6.53 -1.61
C PHE A 165 13.18 -7.91 -2.10
N SER A 166 13.14 -8.15 -3.41
CA SER A 166 13.95 -9.15 -4.11
C SER A 166 15.39 -8.67 -4.38
N GLY A 167 15.65 -7.37 -4.23
CA GLY A 167 16.98 -6.75 -4.38
C GLY A 167 17.90 -6.95 -3.18
N ALA A 168 19.13 -6.47 -3.30
CA ALA A 168 20.11 -6.45 -2.23
C ALA A 168 20.97 -5.18 -2.26
N GLU A 169 21.29 -4.64 -1.09
CA GLU A 169 22.11 -3.44 -0.94
C GLU A 169 23.49 -3.67 -1.58
N ILE A 170 23.94 -2.73 -2.41
CA ILE A 170 25.30 -2.78 -2.93
C ILE A 170 26.31 -2.52 -1.80
N ASN A 171 27.45 -3.21 -1.82
CA ASN A 171 28.53 -2.94 -0.86
C ASN A 171 28.89 -1.43 -0.88
N PRO A 172 28.84 -0.73 0.28
CA PRO A 172 29.17 0.70 0.36
C PRO A 172 30.54 1.10 -0.18
N ASN A 173 31.48 0.14 -0.25
CA ASN A 173 32.84 0.33 -0.76
C ASN A 173 33.03 -0.24 -2.19
N ALA A 174 31.95 -0.62 -2.87
CA ALA A 174 32.03 -1.12 -4.23
C ALA A 174 32.50 -0.02 -5.20
N THR A 175 33.33 -0.42 -6.17
CA THR A 175 33.82 0.44 -7.26
C THR A 175 33.23 0.05 -8.62
N SER A 176 32.30 -0.91 -8.63
CA SER A 176 31.57 -1.35 -9.82
C SER A 176 30.14 -1.76 -9.44
N THR A 177 29.20 -1.53 -10.36
CA THR A 177 27.80 -1.99 -10.27
C THR A 177 27.64 -3.42 -10.82
N ALA A 178 28.71 -4.08 -11.25
CA ALA A 178 28.64 -5.45 -11.74
C ALA A 178 28.07 -6.39 -10.66
N GLY A 179 26.97 -7.07 -11.00
CA GLY A 179 26.28 -8.01 -10.10
C GLY A 179 25.39 -7.35 -9.04
N SER A 180 25.22 -6.03 -9.03
CA SER A 180 24.26 -5.37 -8.13
C SER A 180 22.82 -5.72 -8.54
N VAL A 181 21.97 -5.94 -7.54
CA VAL A 181 20.53 -6.19 -7.74
C VAL A 181 19.77 -5.12 -6.99
N PRO A 182 19.47 -3.96 -7.62
CA PRO A 182 18.82 -2.85 -6.93
C PRO A 182 17.40 -3.23 -6.49
N PHE A 183 16.90 -2.54 -5.48
CA PHE A 183 15.55 -2.66 -4.92
C PHE A 183 14.49 -1.99 -5.79
N ILE A 184 14.54 -2.16 -7.11
CA ILE A 184 13.53 -1.66 -8.05
C ILE A 184 13.46 -2.59 -9.27
N ASN A 185 12.32 -2.62 -9.95
CA ASN A 185 12.17 -3.44 -11.15
C ASN A 185 12.89 -2.81 -12.36
N THR A 186 14.10 -3.28 -12.63
CA THR A 186 14.98 -2.78 -13.71
C THR A 186 14.51 -3.12 -15.12
N ALA A 187 13.50 -3.97 -15.29
CA ALA A 187 12.86 -4.16 -16.59
C ALA A 187 12.03 -2.94 -17.00
N TYR A 188 11.57 -2.15 -16.04
CA TYR A 188 10.73 -0.97 -16.27
C TYR A 188 11.44 0.34 -15.95
N PHE A 189 12.30 0.39 -14.93
CA PHE A 189 12.87 1.65 -14.43
C PHE A 189 14.39 1.74 -14.61
N GLY A 190 14.85 2.94 -14.98
CA GLY A 190 16.26 3.30 -14.93
C GLY A 190 16.75 3.45 -13.48
N VAL A 191 18.01 3.08 -13.21
CA VAL A 191 18.58 3.10 -11.85
C VAL A 191 19.80 4.02 -11.80
N GLY A 192 19.75 5.01 -10.92
CA GLY A 192 20.87 5.89 -10.62
C GLY A 192 21.69 5.39 -9.43
N TYR A 193 22.97 5.11 -9.67
CA TYR A 193 23.97 4.90 -8.62
C TYR A 193 24.70 6.23 -8.35
N GLY A 194 25.48 6.31 -7.27
CA GLY A 194 26.39 7.45 -7.12
C GLY A 194 27.52 7.41 -8.15
N ASP A 195 28.03 8.58 -8.52
CA ASP A 195 29.08 8.77 -9.52
C ASP A 195 30.47 8.86 -8.88
N LEU A 196 31.30 7.84 -9.10
CA LEU A 196 32.68 7.79 -8.60
C LEU A 196 33.54 8.92 -9.16
N GLY A 197 33.26 9.38 -10.39
CA GLY A 197 33.94 10.52 -11.03
C GLY A 197 33.59 11.86 -10.37
N ALA A 198 32.44 11.94 -9.69
CA ALA A 198 32.00 13.09 -8.91
C ALA A 198 32.30 12.95 -7.39
N ASN A 199 33.18 12.01 -7.01
CA ASN A 199 33.54 11.73 -5.61
C ASN A 199 32.34 11.27 -4.75
N GLU A 200 31.38 10.58 -5.36
CA GLU A 200 30.31 9.87 -4.64
C GLU A 200 30.66 8.39 -4.48
N ARG A 201 29.93 7.69 -3.60
CA ARG A 201 29.96 6.23 -3.50
C ARG A 201 28.82 5.66 -4.33
N LEU A 202 28.92 4.43 -4.81
CA LEU A 202 27.83 3.82 -5.59
C LEU A 202 26.48 3.76 -4.84
N ILE A 203 26.49 3.71 -3.50
CA ILE A 203 25.27 3.80 -2.68
C ILE A 203 24.62 5.18 -2.66
N ASP A 204 25.23 6.22 -3.23
CA ASP A 204 24.71 7.60 -3.24
C ASP A 204 23.64 7.82 -4.34
N GLY A 205 22.70 6.87 -4.47
CA GLY A 205 21.61 6.83 -5.45
C GLY A 205 20.25 7.33 -4.92
N GLN A 206 20.27 8.32 -4.02
CA GLN A 206 19.04 8.81 -3.39
C GLN A 206 18.11 9.52 -4.38
N ILE A 207 16.80 9.25 -4.29
CA ILE A 207 15.76 9.95 -5.04
C ILE A 207 14.92 10.82 -4.08
N ALA A 208 14.69 12.07 -4.48
CA ALA A 208 13.95 13.05 -3.72
C ALA A 208 12.42 12.77 -3.72
N THR A 209 11.76 13.11 -2.62
CA THR A 209 10.30 13.10 -2.49
C THR A 209 9.80 14.43 -1.94
N SER A 210 8.51 14.73 -2.08
CA SER A 210 7.87 15.91 -1.50
C SER A 210 7.61 15.79 0.01
N THR A 211 7.91 14.65 0.63
CA THR A 211 7.60 14.42 2.05
C THR A 211 8.71 14.96 2.94
N ILE A 212 8.39 16.03 3.68
CA ILE A 212 9.26 16.67 4.66
C ILE A 212 9.05 16.05 6.04
N TYR A 213 10.14 15.81 6.75
CA TYR A 213 10.08 15.46 8.16
C TYR A 213 9.68 16.70 8.97
N GLY A 214 8.68 16.58 9.84
CA GLY A 214 8.19 17.68 10.67
C GLY A 214 9.17 18.20 11.73
N SER A 215 10.43 17.74 11.72
CA SER A 215 11.52 18.11 12.62
C SER A 215 12.85 18.09 11.85
N THR A 216 13.95 18.36 12.53
CA THR A 216 15.31 18.34 11.97
C THR A 216 16.04 17.04 12.31
N THR A 217 17.10 16.72 11.57
CA THR A 217 18.00 15.59 11.87
C THR A 217 19.43 16.09 12.14
N MET A 218 20.45 15.43 11.58
CA MET A 218 21.86 15.77 11.77
C MET A 218 22.12 17.24 11.43
N GLY A 219 22.96 17.92 12.22
CA GLY A 219 23.28 19.33 12.00
C GLY A 219 22.14 20.32 12.28
N GLY A 220 20.95 19.84 12.69
CA GLY A 220 19.75 20.68 12.75
C GLY A 220 19.15 20.94 11.37
N ASP A 221 19.48 20.11 10.38
CA ASP A 221 19.07 20.31 9.00
C ASP A 221 17.57 20.05 8.81
N ARG A 222 16.91 20.93 8.04
CA ARG A 222 15.57 20.65 7.51
C ARG A 222 15.66 19.37 6.68
N THR A 223 14.77 18.43 6.96
CA THR A 223 14.93 17.05 6.46
C THR A 223 13.78 16.64 5.55
N MET A 224 14.11 15.97 4.45
CA MET A 224 13.21 15.34 3.49
C MET A 224 13.40 13.82 3.55
N PHE A 225 12.30 13.06 3.52
CA PHE A 225 12.40 11.62 3.34
C PHE A 225 12.70 11.29 1.87
N GLY A 226 13.70 10.47 1.62
CA GLY A 226 14.01 9.95 0.28
C GLY A 226 14.02 8.42 0.26
N VAL A 227 13.85 7.84 -0.92
CA VAL A 227 14.09 6.42 -1.15
C VAL A 227 15.42 6.26 -1.86
N ASN A 228 16.20 5.27 -1.46
CA ASN A 228 17.43 4.90 -2.13
C ASN A 228 17.32 3.46 -2.63
N PHE A 229 17.08 3.25 -3.92
CA PHE A 229 16.86 1.92 -4.49
C PHE A 229 18.13 1.06 -4.61
N VAL A 230 19.33 1.62 -4.43
CA VAL A 230 20.58 0.83 -4.42
C VAL A 230 21.01 0.41 -3.01
N ASP A 231 20.33 0.95 -2.01
CA ASP A 231 20.57 0.82 -0.57
C ASP A 231 19.36 0.18 0.15
N GLY A 232 18.16 0.30 -0.42
CA GLY A 232 16.93 -0.38 0.02
C GLY A 232 16.24 0.25 1.22
N ARG A 233 16.32 1.58 1.37
CA ARG A 233 15.93 2.27 2.61
C ARG A 233 15.18 3.58 2.36
N ILE A 234 14.30 3.92 3.31
CA ILE A 234 13.82 5.29 3.51
C ILE A 234 14.70 5.96 4.56
N LYS A 235 15.28 7.12 4.23
CA LYS A 235 16.10 7.91 5.17
C LYS A 235 15.72 9.38 5.12
N GLY A 236 16.06 10.09 6.18
CA GLY A 236 16.09 11.54 6.20
C GLY A 236 17.32 12.06 5.49
N TYR A 237 17.12 13.04 4.60
CA TYR A 237 18.18 13.72 3.87
C TYR A 237 18.02 15.24 4.00
N PRO A 238 19.12 16.01 4.00
CA PRO A 238 19.05 17.46 4.10
C PRO A 238 18.32 18.07 2.91
N ALA A 239 17.31 18.88 3.17
CA ALA A 239 16.47 19.53 2.18
C ALA A 239 17.04 20.88 1.73
N ASP A 240 17.88 21.51 2.55
CA ASP A 240 18.40 22.85 2.27
C ASP A 240 19.56 22.79 1.27
N SER A 241 19.43 23.54 0.17
CA SER A 241 20.45 23.60 -0.90
C SER A 241 21.81 24.09 -0.43
N SER A 242 21.87 24.85 0.67
CA SER A 242 23.12 25.31 1.30
C SER A 242 24.02 24.17 1.80
N ILE A 243 23.46 22.97 2.02
CA ILE A 243 24.21 21.77 2.40
C ILE A 243 24.97 21.17 1.19
N GLY A 244 24.62 21.57 -0.03
CA GLY A 244 25.34 21.14 -1.24
C GLY A 244 24.99 19.73 -1.73
N LYS A 245 23.99 19.07 -1.13
CA LYS A 245 23.58 17.72 -1.51
C LYS A 245 22.52 17.73 -2.62
N LYS A 246 22.72 16.90 -3.65
CA LYS A 246 21.80 16.71 -4.77
C LYS A 246 21.21 15.30 -4.78
N TYR A 247 20.07 15.15 -5.44
CA TYR A 247 19.28 13.93 -5.49
C TYR A 247 18.82 13.63 -6.91
N TYR A 248 18.68 12.35 -7.25
CA TYR A 248 17.94 11.96 -8.44
C TYR A 248 16.46 12.32 -8.27
N VAL A 249 15.75 12.43 -9.39
CA VAL A 249 14.34 12.80 -9.42
C VAL A 249 13.58 11.87 -10.35
N LEU A 250 12.48 11.33 -9.87
CA LEU A 250 11.54 10.53 -10.65
C LEU A 250 10.15 11.12 -10.47
N TYR A 251 9.58 11.75 -11.50
CA TYR A 251 8.25 12.34 -11.39
C TYR A 251 7.14 11.32 -11.54
N VAL A 252 6.01 11.63 -10.92
CA VAL A 252 4.81 10.80 -10.92
C VAL A 252 3.57 11.64 -11.21
N ARG A 253 2.51 11.00 -11.69
CA ARG A 253 1.16 11.56 -11.88
C ARG A 253 0.11 10.46 -11.68
N GLY A 254 -1.17 10.79 -11.81
CA GLY A 254 -2.27 9.84 -11.65
C GLY A 254 -2.90 9.90 -10.26
N ASN A 255 -3.17 8.73 -9.65
CA ASN A 255 -3.91 8.63 -8.38
C ASN A 255 -3.42 9.61 -7.29
N THR A 256 -4.20 10.66 -7.03
CA THR A 256 -3.87 11.70 -6.06
C THR A 256 -4.18 11.31 -4.62
N THR A 257 -4.96 10.24 -4.42
CA THR A 257 -5.36 9.72 -3.10
C THR A 257 -4.52 8.53 -2.65
N PHE A 258 -3.48 8.17 -3.42
CA PHE A 258 -2.58 7.09 -3.06
C PHE A 258 -1.86 7.40 -1.73
N GLY A 259 -1.97 6.49 -0.76
CA GLY A 259 -1.38 6.67 0.56
C GLY A 259 -2.24 7.46 1.56
N GLU A 260 -3.45 7.88 1.19
CA GLU A 260 -4.43 8.47 2.10
C GLU A 260 -5.28 7.37 2.75
N ASN A 261 -5.05 7.11 4.04
CA ASN A 261 -5.77 6.10 4.79
C ASN A 261 -7.19 6.57 5.18
N LYS A 262 -8.12 5.61 5.39
CA LYS A 262 -9.50 5.86 5.85
C LYS A 262 -9.84 4.92 7.01
N TYR A 263 -9.31 5.24 8.18
CA TYR A 263 -9.44 4.40 9.37
C TYR A 263 -10.85 4.43 9.99
N VAL A 264 -11.30 3.26 10.42
CA VAL A 264 -12.52 3.05 11.21
C VAL A 264 -12.15 2.19 12.42
N ASP A 265 -12.39 2.71 13.62
CA ASP A 265 -12.32 1.92 14.85
C ASP A 265 -13.53 0.99 14.92
N ASN A 266 -13.29 -0.32 14.97
CA ASN A 266 -14.37 -1.31 15.04
C ASN A 266 -14.92 -1.50 16.46
N GLY A 267 -14.35 -0.84 17.47
CA GLY A 267 -14.81 -0.89 18.86
C GLY A 267 -14.50 -2.21 19.58
N ASN A 268 -13.79 -3.13 18.93
CA ASN A 268 -13.41 -4.45 19.45
C ASN A 268 -11.89 -4.64 19.56
N GLY A 269 -11.12 -3.55 19.46
CA GLY A 269 -9.65 -3.57 19.48
C GLY A 269 -9.00 -3.72 18.11
N THR A 270 -9.76 -3.66 17.02
CA THR A 270 -9.23 -3.60 15.65
C THR A 270 -9.59 -2.30 14.94
N ILE A 271 -8.80 -1.93 13.93
CA ILE A 271 -9.00 -0.76 13.08
C ILE A 271 -9.03 -1.22 11.63
N THR A 272 -10.10 -0.91 10.91
CA THR A 272 -10.16 -1.15 9.46
C THR A 272 -9.69 0.08 8.71
N ASP A 273 -8.76 -0.08 7.77
CA ASP A 273 -8.44 0.94 6.78
C ASP A 273 -9.22 0.69 5.50
N ASN A 274 -10.32 1.42 5.32
CA ASN A 274 -11.17 1.29 4.13
C ASN A 274 -10.46 1.75 2.84
N ALA A 275 -9.34 2.47 2.93
CA ALA A 275 -8.58 2.89 1.76
C ALA A 275 -7.83 1.72 1.13
N THR A 276 -7.30 0.81 1.96
CA THR A 276 -6.46 -0.33 1.55
C THR A 276 -7.18 -1.66 1.59
N GLY A 277 -8.28 -1.76 2.36
CA GLY A 277 -8.92 -3.02 2.66
C GLY A 277 -8.16 -3.86 3.69
N LEU A 278 -7.23 -3.28 4.44
CA LEU A 278 -6.51 -3.94 5.53
C LEU A 278 -7.20 -3.68 6.87
N MET A 279 -7.12 -4.65 7.78
CA MET A 279 -7.52 -4.50 9.18
C MET A 279 -6.31 -4.72 10.09
N TRP A 280 -6.17 -3.85 11.07
CA TRP A 280 -5.01 -3.74 11.94
C TRP A 280 -5.40 -3.95 13.40
N MET A 281 -4.47 -4.52 14.17
CA MET A 281 -4.56 -4.46 15.63
C MET A 281 -4.44 -3.01 16.10
N LYS A 282 -5.31 -2.59 17.02
CA LYS A 282 -5.28 -1.23 17.61
C LYS A 282 -4.11 -1.04 18.57
N ASN A 283 -3.76 -2.07 19.33
CA ASN A 283 -2.58 -2.07 20.20
C ASN A 283 -1.42 -2.81 19.54
N ASP A 284 -0.20 -2.43 19.88
CA ASP A 284 0.97 -3.26 19.64
C ASP A 284 1.13 -4.34 20.72
N ASN A 285 2.17 -5.17 20.60
CA ASN A 285 2.42 -6.27 21.53
C ASN A 285 3.07 -5.86 22.87
N GLY A 286 3.34 -4.57 23.10
CA GLY A 286 3.84 -4.05 24.38
C GLY A 286 5.33 -4.25 24.68
N ALA A 287 6.06 -5.07 23.92
CA ALA A 287 7.50 -5.29 24.13
C ALA A 287 8.23 -5.70 22.84
N GLY A 288 9.53 -5.40 22.76
CA GLY A 288 10.37 -5.85 21.67
C GLY A 288 10.58 -7.36 21.67
N ILE A 289 10.51 -8.00 20.50
CA ILE A 289 10.74 -9.44 20.31
C ILE A 289 11.68 -9.69 19.12
N LEU A 290 12.35 -10.86 19.12
CA LEU A 290 13.16 -11.30 17.98
C LEU A 290 12.29 -11.53 16.75
N TRP A 291 12.89 -11.42 15.57
CA TRP A 291 12.14 -11.52 14.32
C TRP A 291 11.46 -12.89 14.11
N GLU A 292 12.15 -14.01 14.39
CA GLU A 292 11.52 -15.34 14.32
C GLU A 292 10.33 -15.46 15.28
N ASN A 293 10.45 -14.88 16.49
CA ASN A 293 9.36 -14.86 17.47
C ASN A 293 8.20 -13.97 17.01
N ALA A 294 8.46 -12.89 16.26
CA ALA A 294 7.43 -12.04 15.68
C ALA A 294 6.58 -12.80 14.65
N LEU A 295 7.21 -13.60 13.80
CA LEU A 295 6.52 -14.46 12.84
C LEU A 295 5.63 -15.49 13.57
N SER A 296 6.21 -16.23 14.52
CA SER A 296 5.45 -17.22 15.30
C SER A 296 4.36 -16.60 16.17
N TYR A 297 4.57 -15.38 16.69
CA TYR A 297 3.58 -14.66 17.47
C TYR A 297 2.35 -14.33 16.62
N ALA A 298 2.56 -13.88 15.37
CA ALA A 298 1.47 -13.53 14.47
C ALA A 298 0.61 -14.76 14.11
N GLU A 299 1.26 -15.86 13.68
CA GLU A 299 0.58 -17.08 13.23
C GLU A 299 -0.21 -17.80 14.31
N GLY A 300 0.17 -17.62 15.58
CA GLY A 300 -0.56 -18.16 16.73
C GLY A 300 -1.62 -17.21 17.29
N PHE A 301 -1.82 -16.03 16.70
CA PHE A 301 -2.63 -14.98 17.31
C PHE A 301 -4.11 -15.11 16.94
N GLU A 302 -4.94 -15.30 17.95
CA GLU A 302 -6.40 -15.25 17.81
C GLU A 302 -6.94 -14.03 18.56
N TYR A 303 -7.63 -13.14 17.86
CA TYR A 303 -8.19 -11.94 18.47
C TYR A 303 -9.39 -11.41 17.71
N ALA A 304 -10.35 -10.84 18.46
CA ALA A 304 -11.59 -10.28 17.93
C ALA A 304 -12.40 -11.25 17.02
N GLY A 305 -12.22 -12.56 17.22
CA GLY A 305 -12.88 -13.62 16.42
C GLY A 305 -12.14 -14.01 15.14
N TYR A 306 -10.91 -13.53 14.95
CA TYR A 306 -10.08 -13.77 13.77
C TYR A 306 -8.81 -14.55 14.13
N THR A 307 -8.38 -15.44 13.22
CA THR A 307 -7.25 -16.37 13.40
C THR A 307 -6.24 -16.30 12.25
N ASP A 308 -6.40 -15.33 11.36
CA ASP A 308 -5.62 -15.09 10.13
C ASP A 308 -4.77 -13.82 10.26
N TRP A 309 -4.42 -13.44 11.50
CA TRP A 309 -3.49 -12.38 11.77
C TRP A 309 -2.10 -12.75 11.28
N ARG A 310 -1.42 -11.80 10.65
CA ARG A 310 -0.06 -11.96 10.15
C ARG A 310 0.80 -10.76 10.51
N LEU A 311 2.11 -10.96 10.44
CA LEU A 311 3.07 -9.86 10.51
C LEU A 311 3.03 -9.13 9.15
N PRO A 312 2.82 -7.79 9.13
CA PRO A 312 2.73 -7.04 7.88
C PRO A 312 4.05 -7.11 7.11
N ASN A 313 3.98 -7.12 5.79
CA ASN A 313 5.18 -6.88 4.99
C ASN A 313 5.63 -5.41 5.11
N ALA A 314 6.82 -5.08 4.62
CA ALA A 314 7.40 -3.75 4.75
C ALA A 314 6.53 -2.62 4.18
N LYS A 315 5.82 -2.87 3.07
CA LYS A 315 4.96 -1.86 2.41
C LYS A 315 3.63 -1.69 3.12
N GLU A 316 3.06 -2.75 3.67
CA GLU A 316 1.87 -2.66 4.51
C GLU A 316 2.16 -1.89 5.79
N LEU A 317 3.27 -2.20 6.46
CA LEU A 317 3.68 -1.49 7.67
C LEU A 317 3.99 -0.02 7.38
N HIS A 318 4.59 0.29 6.23
CA HIS A 318 4.81 1.66 5.78
C HIS A 318 3.49 2.41 5.48
N SER A 319 2.46 1.70 5.01
CA SER A 319 1.20 2.32 4.59
C SER A 319 0.47 3.05 5.72
N ILE A 320 0.74 2.68 6.99
CA ILE A 320 0.16 3.31 8.19
C ILE A 320 1.03 4.39 8.82
N VAL A 321 2.17 4.73 8.22
CA VAL A 321 3.00 5.85 8.69
C VAL A 321 2.31 7.18 8.38
N ASP A 322 2.22 8.04 9.40
CA ASP A 322 1.82 9.44 9.26
C ASP A 322 3.04 10.35 9.39
N TYR A 323 3.53 10.81 8.24
CA TYR A 323 4.71 11.67 8.14
C TYR A 323 4.52 13.10 8.64
N THR A 324 3.28 13.49 9.00
CA THR A 324 3.02 14.78 9.65
C THR A 324 3.25 14.73 11.16
N ARG A 325 3.51 13.53 11.71
CA ARG A 325 3.61 13.26 13.15
C ARG A 325 4.98 12.75 13.51
N SER A 326 5.45 13.16 14.68
CA SER A 326 6.70 12.64 15.25
C SER A 326 6.76 12.93 16.74
N PRO A 327 7.66 12.26 17.47
CA PRO A 327 7.89 12.57 18.89
C PRO A 327 8.32 14.03 19.11
N ALA A 328 9.01 14.64 18.15
CA ALA A 328 9.48 16.02 18.24
C ALA A 328 8.41 17.06 17.83
N THR A 329 7.52 16.71 16.91
CA THR A 329 6.54 17.64 16.33
C THR A 329 5.20 17.59 17.05
N THR A 330 4.72 16.39 17.39
CA THR A 330 3.36 16.15 17.90
C THR A 330 3.33 15.43 19.24
N ASN A 331 4.49 15.17 19.85
CA ASN A 331 4.63 14.34 21.06
C ASN A 331 3.92 12.98 20.93
N SER A 332 3.98 12.38 19.74
CA SER A 332 3.34 11.09 19.44
C SER A 332 4.19 10.26 18.50
N ALA A 333 3.84 8.99 18.35
CA ALA A 333 4.35 8.16 17.24
C ALA A 333 3.95 8.76 15.88
N ALA A 334 4.71 8.42 14.83
CA ALA A 334 4.46 8.75 13.44
C ALA A 334 3.35 7.88 12.81
N ILE A 335 2.16 7.91 13.43
CA ILE A 335 0.96 7.14 13.06
C ILE A 335 -0.29 7.88 13.53
N ASP A 336 -1.43 7.62 12.90
CA ASP A 336 -2.71 8.18 13.32
C ASP A 336 -3.02 7.87 14.80
N PRO A 337 -3.48 8.86 15.60
CA PRO A 337 -3.82 8.67 17.03
C PRO A 337 -4.89 7.63 17.35
N ILE A 338 -5.62 7.12 16.34
CA ILE A 338 -6.52 5.98 16.51
C ILE A 338 -5.75 4.72 16.95
N PHE A 339 -4.46 4.61 16.62
CA PHE A 339 -3.61 3.52 17.05
C PHE A 339 -2.97 3.81 18.41
N ASN A 340 -2.90 2.79 19.26
CA ASN A 340 -2.17 2.84 20.51
C ASN A 340 -0.74 2.32 20.30
N CYS A 341 0.25 3.13 20.61
CA CYS A 341 1.66 2.76 20.57
C CYS A 341 2.25 2.77 21.98
N THR A 342 2.97 1.71 22.33
CA THR A 342 3.73 1.62 23.57
C THR A 342 4.84 2.65 23.56
N GLN A 343 4.93 3.44 24.63
CA GLN A 343 6.00 4.40 24.81
C GLN A 343 7.26 3.70 25.33
N ILE A 344 8.42 4.09 24.81
CA ILE A 344 9.72 3.58 25.23
C ILE A 344 10.64 4.74 25.67
N THR A 345 11.78 4.37 26.25
CA THR A 345 12.90 5.28 26.42
C THR A 345 13.94 4.97 25.34
N ASN A 346 14.28 5.94 24.50
CA ASN A 346 15.28 5.77 23.44
C ASN A 346 16.72 5.77 23.99
N GLU A 347 17.68 5.61 23.08
CA GLU A 347 19.11 5.51 23.36
C GLU A 347 19.69 6.79 24.00
N ALA A 348 19.02 7.93 23.80
CA ALA A 348 19.36 9.22 24.42
C ALA A 348 18.66 9.44 25.78
N GLY A 349 17.93 8.46 26.30
CA GLY A 349 17.18 8.59 27.57
C GLY A 349 15.88 9.38 27.45
N GLN A 350 15.37 9.58 26.23
CA GLN A 350 14.17 10.40 25.98
C GLN A 350 12.93 9.52 25.79
N THR A 351 11.76 10.08 26.11
CA THR A 351 10.47 9.51 25.70
C THR A 351 10.38 9.40 24.18
N ASP A 352 10.07 8.21 23.70
CA ASP A 352 10.00 7.89 22.29
C ASP A 352 9.05 6.70 22.01
N TYR A 353 9.03 6.24 20.76
CA TYR A 353 8.24 5.11 20.30
C TYR A 353 9.10 4.06 19.57
N PRO A 354 8.67 2.80 19.55
CA PRO A 354 9.52 1.71 19.07
C PRO A 354 9.63 1.66 17.54
N PHE A 355 10.55 0.80 17.11
CA PHE A 355 10.57 0.31 15.74
C PHE A 355 9.68 -0.93 15.67
N TYR A 356 9.06 -1.16 14.52
CA TYR A 356 8.16 -2.29 14.32
C TYR A 356 8.72 -3.21 13.25
N TRP A 357 8.77 -4.50 13.55
CA TRP A 357 9.15 -5.51 12.58
C TRP A 357 8.11 -5.61 11.46
N SER A 358 8.61 -5.84 10.25
CA SER A 358 7.84 -6.43 9.16
C SER A 358 8.24 -7.89 8.95
N SER A 359 7.45 -8.64 8.18
CA SER A 359 7.77 -10.00 7.74
C SER A 359 8.79 -10.07 6.60
N THR A 360 9.29 -8.92 6.15
CA THR A 360 10.21 -8.79 5.01
C THR A 360 11.67 -8.85 5.47
N THR A 361 12.47 -9.71 4.84
CA THR A 361 13.93 -9.76 5.01
C THR A 361 14.61 -8.61 4.27
N PHE A 362 15.66 -8.04 4.87
CA PHE A 362 16.57 -7.12 4.17
C PHE A 362 17.82 -7.87 3.75
N SER A 363 18.10 -7.89 2.44
CA SER A 363 19.30 -8.51 1.90
C SER A 363 20.39 -7.47 1.65
N SER A 364 21.60 -7.74 2.14
CA SER A 364 22.78 -6.91 1.92
C SER A 364 23.79 -7.67 1.07
N MET A 365 24.36 -7.00 0.07
CA MET A 365 25.35 -7.50 -0.90
C MET A 365 24.90 -8.64 -1.82
N SER A 366 24.03 -9.54 -1.36
CA SER A 366 23.48 -10.67 -2.13
C SER A 366 22.01 -10.87 -1.76
N PRO A 367 21.13 -11.17 -2.73
CA PRO A 367 19.73 -11.56 -2.44
C PRO A 367 19.59 -12.82 -1.57
N THR A 368 20.68 -13.57 -1.34
CA THR A 368 20.68 -14.73 -0.45
C THR A 368 21.10 -14.41 0.99
N ASP A 369 21.56 -13.19 1.27
CA ASP A 369 21.86 -12.75 2.64
C ASP A 369 20.55 -12.50 3.38
N GLY A 370 20.32 -13.29 4.43
CA GLY A 370 19.11 -13.26 5.24
C GLY A 370 19.32 -12.74 6.66
N ARG A 371 20.46 -12.11 6.96
CA ARG A 371 20.83 -11.76 8.35
C ARG A 371 19.97 -10.69 9.01
N ALA A 372 19.34 -9.83 8.21
CA ALA A 372 18.57 -8.69 8.70
C ALA A 372 17.11 -8.74 8.23
N ALA A 373 16.22 -8.12 8.99
CA ALA A 373 14.83 -7.92 8.61
C ALA A 373 14.50 -6.43 8.58
N ILE A 374 13.46 -6.06 7.85
CA ILE A 374 13.01 -4.67 7.70
C ILE A 374 12.21 -4.26 8.93
N TYR A 375 12.49 -3.06 9.44
CA TYR A 375 11.64 -2.37 10.40
C TYR A 375 11.25 -0.98 9.90
N VAL A 376 10.13 -0.48 10.41
CA VAL A 376 9.73 0.93 10.27
C VAL A 376 9.79 1.62 11.63
N SER A 377 10.37 2.81 11.68
CA SER A 377 10.53 3.61 12.90
C SER A 377 9.32 4.49 13.13
N PHE A 378 8.50 4.19 14.14
CA PHE A 378 7.38 5.07 14.52
C PHE A 378 7.79 6.13 15.54
N GLY A 379 8.93 5.93 16.21
CA GLY A 379 9.66 6.96 16.97
C GLY A 379 10.82 7.56 16.17
N ARG A 380 11.69 8.32 16.83
CA ARG A 380 12.90 8.88 16.19
C ARG A 380 13.83 7.76 15.72
N ALA A 381 14.42 7.93 14.54
CA ALA A 381 15.37 6.97 13.99
C ALA A 381 16.78 7.34 14.46
N MET A 382 17.14 6.84 15.63
CA MET A 382 18.33 7.25 16.38
C MET A 382 19.63 6.74 15.76
N GLY A 383 20.69 7.53 15.90
CA GLY A 383 22.06 7.19 15.53
C GLY A 383 23.08 7.88 16.43
N TYR A 384 24.20 7.22 16.70
CA TYR A 384 25.27 7.74 17.55
C TYR A 384 26.29 8.51 16.72
N MET A 385 26.35 9.81 16.93
CA MET A 385 27.26 10.72 16.23
C MET A 385 28.05 11.52 17.26
N ALA A 386 29.29 11.10 17.56
CA ALA A 386 30.13 11.74 18.57
C ALA A 386 30.33 13.25 18.32
N GLN A 387 30.44 13.65 17.05
CA GLN A 387 30.57 15.06 16.65
C GLN A 387 29.33 15.92 16.97
N TYR A 388 28.17 15.29 17.21
CA TYR A 388 26.93 15.94 17.62
C TYR A 388 26.57 15.66 19.08
N GLY A 389 27.51 15.14 19.89
CA GLY A 389 27.32 14.91 21.31
C GLY A 389 26.69 13.56 21.69
N GLY A 390 26.57 12.61 20.75
CA GLY A 390 26.10 11.25 21.02
C GLY A 390 24.85 10.87 20.22
N TRP A 391 23.87 10.27 20.88
CA TRP A 391 22.63 9.80 20.27
C TRP A 391 21.75 10.97 19.81
N ILE A 392 21.44 11.02 18.51
CA ILE A 392 20.55 12.01 17.89
C ILE A 392 19.61 11.32 16.89
N ASP A 393 18.55 12.00 16.49
CA ASP A 393 17.70 11.54 15.38
C ASP A 393 18.43 11.78 14.05
N VAL A 394 18.81 10.71 13.36
CA VAL A 394 19.62 10.78 12.14
C VAL A 394 18.80 10.58 10.86
N HIS A 395 17.62 9.95 10.95
CA HIS A 395 16.77 9.68 9.76
C HIS A 395 15.31 10.15 9.91
N GLY A 396 14.83 10.47 11.11
CA GLY A 396 13.46 10.92 11.37
C GLY A 396 12.45 9.79 11.63
N ALA A 397 11.40 10.11 12.37
CA ALA A 397 10.25 9.21 12.55
C ALA A 397 9.50 8.99 11.24
N GLY A 398 9.31 7.72 10.86
CA GLY A 398 8.85 7.29 9.54
C GLY A 398 9.97 6.72 8.65
N ALA A 399 11.22 6.69 9.11
CA ALA A 399 12.29 5.99 8.41
C ALA A 399 12.05 4.47 8.36
N GLN A 400 12.49 3.84 7.28
CA GLN A 400 12.52 2.39 7.13
C GLN A 400 13.97 1.95 7.01
N ARG A 401 14.35 1.01 7.87
CA ARG A 401 15.71 0.48 7.97
C ARG A 401 15.65 -1.03 8.18
N SER A 402 16.71 -1.59 8.76
CA SER A 402 16.81 -3.01 9.02
C SER A 402 17.64 -3.25 10.27
N ASP A 403 17.30 -4.30 11.02
CA ASP A 403 18.06 -4.78 12.17
C ASP A 403 18.46 -6.25 11.96
N PRO A 404 19.54 -6.73 12.59
CA PRO A 404 19.82 -8.16 12.69
C PRO A 404 18.63 -8.92 13.28
N LYS A 405 18.31 -10.09 12.72
CA LYS A 405 17.19 -10.93 13.20
C LYS A 405 17.44 -11.56 14.58
N ILE A 406 18.71 -11.68 14.97
CA ILE A 406 19.20 -12.27 16.22
C ILE A 406 20.46 -11.54 16.68
N GLY A 407 20.73 -11.56 17.99
CA GLY A 407 21.96 -11.03 18.59
C GLY A 407 21.70 -10.34 19.92
N ASP A 408 22.68 -9.57 20.40
CA ASP A 408 22.56 -8.74 21.60
C ASP A 408 22.82 -7.26 21.26
N PRO A 409 21.84 -6.36 21.45
CA PRO A 409 21.98 -4.92 21.22
C PRO A 409 23.19 -4.30 21.94
N LYS A 410 23.62 -4.86 23.07
CA LYS A 410 24.79 -4.38 23.81
C LYS A 410 26.10 -4.49 23.03
N GLN A 411 26.12 -5.28 21.96
CA GLN A 411 27.25 -5.37 21.02
C GLN A 411 27.37 -4.13 20.12
N PHE A 412 26.37 -3.25 20.12
CA PHE A 412 26.30 -2.02 19.33
C PHE A 412 26.15 -0.77 20.22
N PRO A 413 27.08 -0.51 21.16
CA PRO A 413 26.96 0.59 22.11
C PRO A 413 26.94 1.99 21.45
N THR A 414 27.40 2.07 20.20
CA THR A 414 27.39 3.28 19.36
C THR A 414 26.69 3.02 18.02
N GLY A 415 25.76 2.06 18.00
CA GLY A 415 25.04 1.65 16.80
C GLY A 415 25.93 1.05 15.71
N HIS A 416 25.45 1.09 14.46
CA HIS A 416 26.12 0.48 13.32
C HIS A 416 26.04 1.34 12.06
N GLY A 417 27.10 1.29 11.24
CA GLY A 417 27.20 2.03 9.99
C GLY A 417 27.65 3.49 10.17
N PRO A 418 27.72 4.27 9.08
CA PRO A 418 28.34 5.60 9.07
C PRO A 418 27.69 6.63 10.00
N GLN A 419 26.38 6.49 10.28
CA GLN A 419 25.62 7.38 11.16
C GLN A 419 25.41 6.78 12.57
N GLY A 420 26.03 5.63 12.85
CA GLY A 420 25.89 4.93 14.13
C GLY A 420 24.45 4.52 14.43
N ASP A 421 23.70 4.06 13.42
CA ASP A 421 22.27 3.75 13.54
C ASP A 421 22.01 2.78 14.70
N ALA A 422 21.01 3.08 15.52
CA ALA A 422 20.63 2.25 16.65
C ALA A 422 20.26 0.82 16.19
N ILE A 423 20.82 -0.18 16.86
CA ILE A 423 20.53 -1.60 16.63
C ILE A 423 19.76 -2.12 17.83
N ARG A 424 18.48 -2.40 17.67
CA ARG A 424 17.59 -2.80 18.76
C ARG A 424 17.37 -4.30 18.83
N ILE A 425 17.34 -5.00 17.69
CA ILE A 425 17.16 -6.48 17.52
C ILE A 425 15.80 -7.00 18.04
N TYR A 426 15.33 -6.46 19.15
CA TYR A 426 14.03 -6.67 19.75
C TYR A 426 13.13 -5.51 19.33
N ASN A 427 12.42 -5.68 18.22
CA ASN A 427 11.47 -4.70 17.71
C ASN A 427 10.03 -5.13 18.00
N PHE A 428 9.12 -4.16 18.04
CA PHE A 428 7.71 -4.38 18.37
C PHE A 428 6.97 -4.93 17.16
N VAL A 429 5.73 -5.38 17.36
CA VAL A 429 4.87 -5.85 16.26
C VAL A 429 3.49 -5.24 16.34
N ARG A 430 2.90 -5.01 15.16
CA ARG A 430 1.49 -4.68 14.99
C ARG A 430 0.96 -5.57 13.89
N LEU A 431 0.04 -6.45 14.25
CA LEU A 431 -0.49 -7.44 13.32
C LEU A 431 -1.50 -6.81 12.37
N VAL A 432 -1.56 -7.39 11.18
CA VAL A 432 -2.48 -7.02 10.11
C VAL A 432 -3.21 -8.27 9.61
N ARG A 433 -4.36 -8.09 9.01
CA ARG A 433 -5.05 -9.07 8.16
C ARG A 433 -5.81 -8.34 7.06
N ASP A 434 -6.36 -9.08 6.12
CA ASP A 434 -7.26 -8.49 5.12
C ASP A 434 -8.64 -8.26 5.75
N ALA A 435 -9.25 -7.11 5.52
CA ALA A 435 -10.58 -6.82 6.02
C ALA A 435 -11.63 -7.64 5.25
N ASP A 436 -12.68 -8.09 5.95
CA ASP A 436 -13.81 -8.73 5.29
C ASP A 436 -14.48 -7.71 4.35
N THR A 437 -14.42 -7.94 3.04
CA THR A 437 -15.06 -7.07 2.02
C THR A 437 -16.59 -7.07 2.10
N THR A 438 -17.15 -7.90 2.99
CA THR A 438 -18.58 -8.00 3.28
C THR A 438 -18.84 -7.77 4.76
N THR A 439 -18.90 -6.52 5.20
CA THR A 439 -19.70 -6.22 6.39
C THR A 439 -21.17 -6.32 5.96
N ALA A 440 -21.73 -7.53 6.09
CA ALA A 440 -23.17 -7.64 6.20
C ALA A 440 -23.59 -6.77 7.37
N VAL A 441 -24.27 -5.66 7.10
CA VAL A 441 -24.95 -4.88 8.13
C VAL A 441 -25.97 -5.81 8.76
N LYS A 442 -25.57 -6.51 9.83
CA LYS A 442 -26.52 -7.09 10.76
C LYS A 442 -27.18 -5.88 11.41
N ASN A 443 -28.29 -5.45 10.84
CA ASN A 443 -29.23 -4.59 11.53
C ASN A 443 -29.50 -5.26 12.88
N ASP A 444 -28.95 -4.69 13.93
CA ASP A 444 -29.19 -5.09 15.29
C ASP A 444 -30.65 -4.75 15.61
N GLN A 445 -31.55 -5.66 15.21
CA GLN A 445 -32.99 -5.56 15.49
C GLN A 445 -33.28 -5.50 16.99
N SER A 446 -32.29 -5.74 17.86
CA SER A 446 -32.43 -5.63 19.31
C SER A 446 -32.61 -4.19 19.81
N LYS A 447 -32.35 -3.16 18.99
CA LYS A 447 -32.54 -1.75 19.37
C LYS A 447 -33.78 -1.05 18.79
N LEU A 448 -34.60 -1.70 17.96
CA LEU A 448 -35.86 -1.13 17.45
C LEU A 448 -37.08 -1.41 18.33
N ASN A 449 -36.98 -2.30 19.33
CA ASN A 449 -38.11 -2.71 20.17
C ASN A 449 -38.31 -1.89 21.47
N SER A 450 -37.66 -0.73 21.62
CA SER A 450 -37.77 0.09 22.85
C SER A 450 -38.21 1.54 22.66
N GLN A 451 -38.84 1.89 21.54
CA GLN A 451 -39.46 3.20 21.35
C GLN A 451 -40.98 3.07 21.21
N PRO A 452 -41.79 3.87 21.93
CA PRO A 452 -43.24 3.81 21.83
C PRO A 452 -43.68 4.22 20.41
N ALA A 453 -44.60 3.45 19.85
CA ALA A 453 -45.18 3.66 18.54
C ALA A 453 -45.95 4.99 18.48
N ASN A 454 -45.26 6.07 18.10
CA ASN A 454 -45.83 7.29 17.53
C ASN A 454 -44.69 8.05 16.86
N ILE A 455 -44.80 8.22 15.53
CA ILE A 455 -43.88 8.88 14.57
C ILE A 455 -43.27 7.86 13.59
N VAL A 456 -44.13 7.24 12.77
CA VAL A 456 -43.75 6.72 11.44
C VAL A 456 -44.92 7.01 10.49
N PHE A 457 -45.02 8.26 10.03
CA PHE A 457 -45.79 8.63 8.84
C PHE A 457 -45.21 9.92 8.26
N LEU A 458 -43.95 9.89 7.81
CA LEU A 458 -43.41 10.93 6.94
C LEU A 458 -42.17 10.46 6.16
N ALA A 459 -42.26 9.39 5.38
CA ALA A 459 -41.22 9.06 4.40
C ALA A 459 -41.63 8.09 3.28
N ILE A 460 -42.93 7.88 3.01
CA ILE A 460 -43.38 7.04 1.88
C ILE A 460 -44.52 7.76 1.15
N GLY A 461 -44.19 8.87 0.49
CA GLY A 461 -45.17 9.71 -0.20
C GLY A 461 -44.59 10.64 -1.26
N ILE A 462 -43.38 10.38 -1.78
CA ILE A 462 -42.77 11.18 -2.86
C ILE A 462 -41.98 10.24 -3.80
N VAL A 463 -42.67 9.33 -4.51
CA VAL A 463 -42.13 8.73 -5.76
C VAL A 463 -43.23 8.44 -6.79
N VAL A 464 -44.51 8.34 -6.42
CA VAL A 464 -45.59 8.05 -7.41
C VAL A 464 -46.48 9.27 -7.62
N LEU A 465 -45.94 10.32 -8.25
CA LEU A 465 -46.79 11.32 -8.92
C LEU A 465 -46.05 12.14 -10.00
N VAL A 466 -45.21 11.51 -10.84
CA VAL A 466 -44.76 12.12 -12.11
C VAL A 466 -44.66 11.04 -13.18
N MET A 467 -45.79 10.44 -13.57
CA MET A 467 -45.96 9.77 -14.87
C MET A 467 -47.42 9.42 -15.02
N GLY A 468 -48.19 10.30 -15.64
CA GLY A 468 -49.59 10.00 -15.91
C GLY A 468 -50.41 11.19 -16.36
N MET A 469 -50.04 11.87 -17.46
CA MET A 469 -51.01 12.57 -18.31
C MET A 469 -50.50 12.63 -19.76
N ALA A 470 -50.94 11.67 -20.57
CA ALA A 470 -51.08 11.85 -22.01
C ALA A 470 -52.57 11.74 -22.35
N THR A 471 -53.13 12.78 -22.96
CA THR A 471 -54.12 12.74 -24.05
C THR A 471 -54.74 14.13 -24.26
N LYS A 472 -54.52 14.73 -25.44
CA LYS A 472 -55.46 15.69 -26.04
C LYS A 472 -55.65 15.34 -27.52
N PRO A 473 -56.87 15.49 -28.07
CA PRO A 473 -57.24 14.95 -29.37
C PRO A 473 -56.88 15.87 -30.55
N LYS A 474 -56.70 15.25 -31.72
CA LYS A 474 -56.53 15.89 -33.04
C LYS A 474 -57.85 16.47 -33.58
N ARG A 475 -57.77 17.64 -34.24
CA ARG A 475 -58.20 17.99 -35.64
C ARG A 475 -58.44 19.52 -35.78
N PRO A 476 -58.49 20.11 -36.99
CA PRO A 476 -57.86 19.77 -38.28
C PRO A 476 -57.13 20.96 -38.95
N ARG A 477 -56.48 20.67 -40.09
CA ARG A 477 -55.80 21.58 -41.04
C ARG A 477 -56.54 22.91 -41.31
N GLN A 478 -55.78 24.00 -41.41
CA GLN A 478 -55.93 24.99 -42.49
C GLN A 478 -54.56 25.51 -42.96
N THR A 479 -54.50 25.66 -44.28
CA THR A 479 -53.45 26.13 -45.17
C THR A 479 -53.09 27.60 -44.99
N GLN A 480 -51.81 27.98 -45.16
CA GLN A 480 -51.30 28.82 -46.26
C GLN A 480 -49.96 29.49 -45.92
N ASN A 481 -49.00 29.28 -46.84
CA ASN A 481 -48.08 30.26 -47.45
C ASN A 481 -47.07 31.09 -46.64
N LYS A 482 -45.82 30.94 -47.13
CA LYS A 482 -44.86 31.97 -47.58
C LYS A 482 -43.80 32.49 -46.57
N THR A 483 -42.54 32.17 -46.91
CA THR A 483 -41.32 33.04 -47.05
C THR A 483 -41.19 34.22 -46.06
N PHE A 484 -40.08 34.41 -45.35
CA PHE A 484 -38.68 34.41 -45.79
C PHE A 484 -37.74 33.73 -44.79
#